data_AF-A0A924I3R3-F1
#
_entry.id   AF-A0A924I3R3-F1
#
_cell.length_a   1.000
_cell.length_b   1.000
_cell.length_c   1.000
_cell.angle_alpha   90.00
_cell.angle_beta   90.00
_cell.angle_gamma   90.00
#
_symmetry.space_group_name_H-M   'P 1'
#
loop_
_entity.id
_entity.type
_entity.pdbx_description
1 polymer ?
#
loop_
_entity_poly.entity_id
_entity_poly.type
_entity_poly.pdbx_seq_one_letter_code
_entity_poly.pdbx_strand_id
1 'polypeptide(L)'
;MTTKASDGPEPKSRRLSEWDNEGGAGRCGPKESTAGLPPPEIPELTNTELVQLRIRVIALENLVTPLLAGAPERQHGLARSMAEQISPRAGMTPHPLTIQAASHMNELIDRALHYRDAPPA
;
A
#
# COMPACT_ATOMS: atom_id res chain seq x y z
N MET A 1 14.87 27.73 -30.15
CA MET A 1 13.52 27.52 -29.59
C MET A 1 13.34 26.02 -29.44
N THR A 2 13.57 25.47 -28.25
CA THR A 2 13.44 24.03 -27.98
C THR A 2 12.22 23.85 -27.08
N THR A 3 11.19 23.21 -27.61
CA THR A 3 9.92 22.99 -26.92
C THR A 3 10.10 21.92 -25.84
N LYS A 4 9.80 22.30 -24.60
CA LYS A 4 9.77 21.45 -23.40
C LYS A 4 8.53 20.54 -23.49
N ALA A 5 8.74 19.26 -23.72
CA ALA A 5 7.67 18.26 -23.76
C ALA A 5 7.22 17.89 -22.33
N SER A 6 6.03 18.37 -22.01
CA SER A 6 4.99 17.81 -21.14
C SER A 6 5.40 16.78 -20.07
N ASP A 7 5.39 17.22 -18.81
CA ASP A 7 5.31 16.39 -17.61
C ASP A 7 3.89 15.79 -17.55
N GLY A 8 3.72 14.59 -18.11
CA GLY A 8 2.47 13.84 -18.09
C GLY A 8 2.46 12.83 -16.93
N PRO A 9 1.29 12.50 -16.35
CA PRO A 9 1.22 11.59 -15.22
C PRO A 9 1.77 10.21 -15.61
N GLU A 10 2.77 9.73 -14.87
CA GLU A 10 3.36 8.42 -15.13
C GLU A 10 2.30 7.31 -15.17
N PRO A 11 2.41 6.34 -16.09
CA PRO A 11 1.43 5.28 -16.23
C PRO A 11 1.37 4.43 -14.96
N LYS A 12 0.17 4.20 -14.43
CA LYS A 12 -0.10 3.38 -13.23
C LYS A 12 0.63 2.03 -13.26
N SER A 13 0.80 1.45 -14.44
CA SER A 13 1.52 0.19 -14.67
C SER A 13 2.98 0.26 -14.21
N ARG A 14 3.66 1.39 -14.40
CA ARG A 14 5.05 1.59 -13.97
C ARG A 14 5.17 1.59 -12.44
N ARG A 15 4.25 2.28 -11.76
CA ARG A 15 4.19 2.35 -10.29
C ARG A 15 3.85 1.00 -9.65
N LEU A 16 2.97 0.21 -10.29
CA LEU A 16 2.66 -1.15 -9.85
C LEU A 16 3.84 -2.11 -10.08
N SER A 17 4.58 -1.98 -11.18
CA SER A 17 5.78 -2.78 -11.42
C SER A 17 6.94 -2.45 -10.47
N GLU A 18 7.05 -1.20 -10.00
CA GLU A 18 8.03 -0.84 -8.95
C GLU A 18 7.66 -1.48 -7.61
N TRP A 19 6.36 -1.53 -7.28
CA TRP A 19 5.86 -2.27 -6.14
C TRP A 19 6.15 -3.78 -6.23
N ASP A 20 5.91 -4.40 -7.39
CA ASP A 20 6.17 -5.83 -7.64
C ASP A 20 7.66 -6.22 -7.48
N ASN A 21 8.58 -5.31 -7.78
CA ASN A 21 10.03 -5.58 -7.73
C ASN A 21 10.70 -5.15 -6.41
N GLU A 22 10.11 -4.22 -5.65
CA GLU A 22 10.71 -3.65 -4.43
C GLU A 22 9.88 -3.91 -3.15
N GLY A 23 8.75 -4.62 -3.25
CA GLY A 23 7.90 -4.96 -2.09
C GLY A 23 7.25 -3.76 -1.41
N GLY A 24 7.11 -2.63 -2.14
CA GLY A 24 6.52 -1.40 -1.62
C GLY A 24 7.42 -0.52 -0.74
N ALA A 25 8.64 -0.97 -0.45
CA ALA A 25 9.69 -0.16 0.18
C ALA A 25 10.49 0.58 -0.91
N GLY A 26 9.82 1.46 -1.65
CA GLY A 26 10.47 2.22 -2.72
C GLY A 26 11.65 3.06 -2.21
N ARG A 27 12.72 3.13 -3.00
CA ARG A 27 13.88 4.00 -2.75
C ARG A 27 13.44 5.48 -2.72
N CYS A 28 13.26 6.03 -1.53
CA CYS A 28 13.22 7.48 -1.34
C CYS A 28 14.62 8.07 -1.57
N GLY A 29 14.96 8.38 -2.83
CA GLY A 29 16.18 9.13 -3.16
C GLY A 29 16.49 9.18 -4.67
N PRO A 30 16.96 10.33 -5.21
CA PRO A 30 17.37 10.45 -6.61
C PRO A 30 18.42 9.41 -6.98
N LYS A 31 18.17 8.72 -8.11
CA LYS A 31 18.99 7.61 -8.62
C LYS A 31 20.40 8.06 -8.99
N GLU A 32 21.40 7.55 -8.28
CA GLU A 32 22.70 7.23 -8.85
C GLU A 32 23.03 5.75 -8.61
N SER A 33 23.54 5.12 -9.67
CA SER A 33 23.82 3.69 -9.90
C SER A 33 24.11 2.81 -8.68
N THR A 34 23.27 1.79 -8.48
CA THR A 34 23.43 0.78 -7.43
C THR A 34 24.34 -0.36 -7.89
N ALA A 35 25.62 -0.27 -7.55
CA ALA A 35 26.50 -1.44 -7.44
C ALA A 35 27.41 -1.23 -6.21
N GLY A 36 27.01 -1.78 -5.06
CA GLY A 36 27.84 -1.80 -3.85
C GLY A 36 27.37 -0.98 -2.65
N LEU A 37 26.15 -0.42 -2.64
CA LEU A 37 25.64 0.26 -1.44
C LEU A 37 25.10 -0.76 -0.41
N PRO A 38 25.39 -0.58 0.89
CA PRO A 38 24.82 -1.40 1.96
C PRO A 38 23.28 -1.30 1.94
N PRO A 39 22.57 -2.32 2.48
CA PRO A 39 21.11 -2.28 2.55
C PRO A 39 20.64 -0.96 3.17
N PRO A 40 19.53 -0.38 2.67
CA PRO A 40 19.03 0.89 3.20
C PRO A 40 18.85 0.75 4.71
N GLU A 41 19.57 1.56 5.49
CA GLU A 41 19.36 1.67 6.93
C GLU A 41 17.94 2.18 7.14
N ILE A 42 17.03 1.28 7.52
CA ILE A 42 15.70 1.65 7.96
C ILE A 42 15.91 2.34 9.32
N PRO A 43 15.66 3.66 9.45
CA PRO A 43 15.90 4.34 10.70
C PRO A 43 15.00 3.73 11.78
N GLU A 44 15.57 3.41 12.93
CA GLU A 44 14.78 3.00 14.09
C GLU A 44 13.88 4.17 14.52
N LEU A 45 12.57 3.93 14.54
CA LEU A 45 11.60 4.94 14.93
C LEU A 45 11.59 5.12 16.44
N THR A 46 11.57 6.37 16.90
CA THR A 46 11.35 6.69 18.30
C THR A 46 9.91 6.34 18.71
N ASN A 47 9.68 6.15 20.02
CA ASN A 47 8.33 5.91 20.55
C ASN A 47 7.33 7.01 20.15
N THR A 48 7.78 8.27 20.11
CA THR A 48 6.94 9.39 19.69
C THR A 48 6.52 9.25 18.23
N GLU A 49 7.44 8.86 17.34
CA GLU A 49 7.15 8.63 15.92
C GLU A 49 6.22 7.43 15.71
N LEU A 50 6.41 6.35 16.48
CA LEU A 50 5.50 5.20 16.46
C LEU A 50 4.08 5.56 16.88
N VAL A 51 3.93 6.38 17.93
CA VAL A 51 2.62 6.89 18.36
C VAL A 51 1.98 7.75 17.27
N GLN A 52 2.75 8.64 16.64
CA GLN A 52 2.26 9.47 15.55
C GLN A 52 1.85 8.65 14.32
N LEU A 53 2.64 7.64 13.95
CA LEU A 53 2.28 6.71 12.89
C LEU A 53 1.00 5.94 13.21
N ARG A 54 0.85 5.45 14.44
CA ARG A 54 -0.37 4.77 14.87
C ARG A 54 -1.60 5.67 14.75
N ILE A 55 -1.52 6.93 15.19
CA ILE A 55 -2.62 7.90 15.06
C ILE A 55 -2.98 8.11 13.58
N ARG A 56 -1.97 8.27 12.71
CA ARG A 56 -2.19 8.44 11.27
C ARG A 56 -2.82 7.20 10.63
N VAL A 57 -2.39 5.99 10.99
CA VAL A 57 -2.96 4.75 10.47
C VAL A 57 -4.42 4.61 10.89
N ILE A 58 -4.75 4.88 12.17
CA ILE A 58 -6.15 4.87 12.64
C ILE A 58 -7.00 5.88 11.85
N ALA A 59 -6.47 7.09 11.62
CA ALA A 59 -7.18 8.09 10.83
C ALA A 59 -7.39 7.63 9.38
N LEU A 60 -6.38 7.03 8.75
CA LEU A 60 -6.46 6.50 7.40
C LEU A 60 -7.47 5.34 7.30
N GLU A 61 -7.46 4.39 8.24
CA GLU A 61 -8.44 3.28 8.27
C GLU A 61 -9.88 3.80 8.39
N ASN A 62 -10.10 4.80 9.24
CA ASN A 62 -11.40 5.44 9.41
C ASN A 62 -11.85 6.21 8.17
N LEU A 63 -10.94 6.77 7.38
CA LEU A 63 -11.25 7.44 6.12
C LEU A 63 -11.46 6.44 4.98
N VAL A 64 -10.66 5.36 4.93
CA VAL A 64 -10.74 4.34 3.88
C VAL A 64 -11.99 3.49 4.02
N THR A 65 -12.45 3.20 5.24
CA THR A 65 -13.67 2.40 5.49
C THR A 65 -14.90 2.94 4.72
N PRO A 66 -15.33 4.21 4.89
CA PRO A 66 -16.48 4.74 4.14
C PRO A 66 -16.20 4.89 2.64
N LEU A 67 -14.95 5.16 2.24
CA LEU A 67 -14.57 5.20 0.82
C LEU A 67 -14.77 3.84 0.15
N LEU A 68 -14.37 2.75 0.82
CA LEU A 68 -14.61 1.39 0.37
C LEU A 68 -16.11 1.05 0.44
N ALA A 69 -16.83 1.44 1.49
CA ALA A 69 -18.25 1.16 1.60
C ALA A 69 -19.06 1.76 0.42
N GLY A 70 -18.67 2.95 -0.05
CA GLY A 70 -19.26 3.61 -1.21
C GLY A 70 -18.71 3.15 -2.58
N ALA A 71 -17.73 2.25 -2.59
CA ALA A 71 -17.08 1.81 -3.83
C ALA A 71 -17.96 0.80 -4.60
N PRO A 72 -17.87 0.77 -5.95
CA PRO A 72 -18.47 -0.30 -6.75
C PRO A 72 -17.89 -1.68 -6.41
N GLU A 73 -18.70 -2.73 -6.51
CA GLU A 73 -18.30 -4.12 -6.16
C GLU A 73 -17.01 -4.59 -6.85
N ARG A 74 -16.77 -4.15 -8.10
CA ARG A 74 -15.53 -4.41 -8.83
C ARG A 74 -14.29 -3.91 -8.08
N GLN A 75 -14.38 -2.78 -7.40
CA GLN A 75 -13.27 -2.19 -6.65
C GLN A 75 -12.96 -2.99 -5.38
N HIS A 76 -13.95 -3.62 -4.73
CA HIS A 76 -13.70 -4.56 -3.65
C HIS A 76 -12.95 -5.80 -4.14
N GLY A 77 -13.35 -6.34 -5.30
CA GLY A 77 -12.62 -7.45 -5.95
C GLY A 77 -11.16 -7.09 -6.23
N LEU A 78 -10.91 -5.91 -6.79
CA LEU A 78 -9.55 -5.42 -7.03
C LEU A 78 -8.75 -5.24 -5.73
N ALA A 79 -9.37 -4.72 -4.67
CA ALA A 79 -8.72 -4.55 -3.37
C ALA A 79 -8.33 -5.90 -2.74
N ARG A 80 -9.17 -6.94 -2.87
CA ARG A 80 -8.82 -8.31 -2.46
C ARG A 80 -7.67 -8.89 -3.28
N SER A 81 -7.67 -8.67 -4.61
CA SER A 81 -6.53 -9.07 -5.45
C SER A 81 -5.23 -8.37 -5.04
N MET A 82 -5.29 -7.12 -4.58
CA MET A 82 -4.10 -6.45 -4.04
C MET A 82 -3.61 -7.09 -2.74
N ALA A 83 -4.51 -7.56 -1.86
CA ALA A 83 -4.14 -8.28 -0.65
C ALA A 83 -3.42 -9.61 -0.97
N GLU A 84 -3.85 -10.31 -2.03
CA GLU A 84 -3.18 -11.51 -2.52
C GLU A 84 -1.78 -11.21 -3.06
N GLN A 85 -1.57 -10.05 -3.69
CA GLN A 85 -0.27 -9.67 -4.26
C GLN A 85 0.78 -9.33 -3.22
N ILE A 86 0.37 -8.79 -2.07
CA ILE A 86 1.30 -8.51 -0.97
C ILE A 86 1.58 -9.75 -0.11
N SER A 87 0.72 -10.77 -0.18
CA SER A 87 0.98 -12.07 0.44
C SER A 87 2.13 -12.79 -0.27
N PRO A 88 2.94 -13.61 0.43
CA PRO A 88 4.04 -14.33 -0.19
C PRO A 88 3.59 -15.22 -1.36
N ARG A 89 4.22 -15.02 -2.53
CA ARG A 89 3.96 -15.83 -3.72
C ARG A 89 4.50 -17.25 -3.53
N ALA A 90 3.88 -18.21 -4.21
CA ALA A 90 4.35 -19.60 -4.22
C ALA A 90 5.83 -19.66 -4.66
N GLY A 91 6.68 -20.28 -3.84
CA GLY A 91 8.12 -20.39 -4.07
C GLY A 91 8.98 -19.28 -3.45
N MET A 92 8.38 -18.26 -2.81
CA MET A 92 9.09 -17.24 -2.03
C MET A 92 8.98 -17.52 -0.53
N THR A 93 9.98 -17.13 0.25
CA THR A 93 9.95 -17.26 1.72
C THR A 93 8.85 -16.37 2.30
N PRO A 94 7.88 -16.93 3.04
CA PRO A 94 6.82 -16.14 3.65
C PRO A 94 7.34 -15.17 4.71
N HIS A 95 7.02 -13.88 4.59
CA HIS A 95 7.34 -12.90 5.63
C HIS A 95 6.12 -12.67 6.53
N PRO A 96 6.19 -12.92 7.85
CA PRO A 96 5.03 -12.80 8.75
C PRO A 96 4.29 -11.47 8.65
N LEU A 97 5.02 -10.35 8.51
CA LEU A 97 4.40 -9.02 8.37
C LEU A 97 3.56 -8.86 7.08
N THR A 98 3.94 -9.52 6.00
CA THR A 98 3.22 -9.42 4.72
C THR A 98 1.92 -10.22 4.75
N ILE A 99 1.93 -11.36 5.44
CA ILE A 99 0.72 -12.15 5.71
C ILE A 99 -0.24 -11.35 6.59
N GLN A 100 0.27 -10.74 7.65
CA GLN A 100 -0.54 -9.92 8.54
C GLN A 100 -1.13 -8.69 7.81
N ALA A 101 -0.35 -8.02 6.97
CA ALA A 101 -0.83 -6.91 6.16
C ALA A 101 -1.96 -7.34 5.20
N ALA A 102 -1.83 -8.51 4.55
CA ALA A 102 -2.88 -9.06 3.70
C ALA A 102 -4.17 -9.36 4.49
N SER A 103 -4.05 -9.92 5.70
CA SER A 103 -5.19 -10.14 6.60
C SER A 103 -5.90 -8.83 6.93
N HIS A 104 -5.15 -7.82 7.38
CA HIS A 104 -5.71 -6.51 7.72
C HIS A 104 -6.42 -5.84 6.52
N MET A 105 -5.87 -5.99 5.30
CA MET A 105 -6.54 -5.48 4.10
C MET A 105 -7.90 -6.15 3.87
N ASN A 106 -8.00 -7.47 4.02
CA ASN A 106 -9.26 -8.20 3.87
C ASN A 106 -10.28 -7.82 4.95
N GLU A 107 -9.83 -7.72 6.21
CA GLU A 107 -10.67 -7.30 7.33
C GLU A 107 -11.24 -5.88 7.13
N LEU A 108 -10.45 -4.96 6.58
CA LEU A 108 -10.90 -3.60 6.27
C LEU A 108 -11.98 -3.59 5.18
N ILE A 109 -11.83 -4.43 4.15
CA ILE A 109 -12.83 -4.59 3.08
C ILE A 109 -14.12 -5.16 3.65
N ASP A 110 -14.04 -6.23 4.45
CA ASP A 110 -15.21 -6.88 5.03
C ASP A 110 -15.96 -5.94 6.00
N ARG A 111 -15.23 -5.16 6.80
CA ARG A 111 -15.81 -4.10 7.64
C ARG A 111 -16.53 -3.04 6.81
N ALA A 112 -15.95 -2.61 5.69
CA ALA A 112 -16.56 -1.62 4.81
C ALA A 112 -17.86 -2.14 4.16
N LEU A 113 -17.88 -3.42 3.75
CA LEU A 113 -19.09 -4.07 3.25
C LEU A 113 -20.16 -4.17 4.34
N HIS A 114 -19.78 -4.55 5.56
CA HIS A 114 -20.71 -4.55 6.69
C HIS A 114 -21.28 -3.16 6.98
N TYR A 115 -20.44 -2.12 6.92
CA TYR A 115 -20.88 -0.73 7.09
C TYR A 115 -21.86 -0.28 5.99
N ARG A 116 -21.67 -0.74 4.76
CA ARG A 116 -22.60 -0.48 3.63
C ARG A 116 -23.97 -1.12 3.86
N ASP A 117 -23.98 -2.34 4.38
CA ASP A 117 -25.19 -3.14 4.56
C ASP A 117 -25.89 -2.85 5.90
N ALA A 118 -25.25 -2.09 6.79
CA ALA A 118 -25.84 -1.65 8.05
C ALA A 118 -27.02 -0.69 7.79
N PRO A 119 -28.14 -0.86 8.50
CA PRO A 119 -29.26 0.07 8.39
C PRO A 119 -28.83 1.49 8.82
N PRO A 120 -29.37 2.55 8.20
CA PRO A 120 -29.06 3.91 8.62
C PRO A 120 -29.44 4.10 10.09
N ALA A 121 -28.53 4.69 10.86
CA ALA A 121 -28.72 5.02 12.27
C ALA A 121 -29.77 6.12 12.48
#